data_AF-A0AA40AQL2-F1
#
_entry.id   AF-A0AA40AQL2-F1
#
_cell.length_a   1.000
_cell.length_b   1.000
_cell.length_c   1.000
_cell.angle_alpha   90.00
_cell.angle_beta   90.00
_cell.angle_gamma   90.00
#
_symmetry.space_group_name_H-M   'P 1'
#
loop_
_entity.id
_entity.type
_entity.pdbx_description
1 polymer ?
#
loop_
_entity_poly.entity_id
_entity_poly.type
_entity_poly.pdbx_seq_one_letter_code
_entity_poly.pdbx_strand_id
1 'polypeptide(L)'
;MLSQLWSSYRALPRNELWDKDGGIEAPPFTSSPSFTRRCLTRFSPWPRSTIVLTTSNIVTVIFLVSLLKSGSTPSPAEIISTPSPALDAVQYLSPEHYDAAFRQTNRWRGPPGTHSNDVDIAWYEIELGAGGIRLTADEVRQLNVSSTPAHPLHKVPEEHGGGYLAMLEVFHLLHCLNSLRMGLFYNYEHYKFLDEGVPEENIITHFVDHCADMIRMSLMCSADVTPAVFYDPLEDPRRRDALPNWSSLHTCRNFDAILEWNKNGPRSVRWRDAGPNLAWDPSFPGAEEPF
;
A
#
# COMPACT_ATOMS: atom_id res chain seq x y z
N MET A 1 9.78 -24.55 -20.72
CA MET A 1 10.31 -25.85 -21.19
C MET A 1 11.73 -25.93 -20.64
N LEU A 2 12.08 -26.61 -19.55
CA LEU A 2 11.69 -27.93 -19.05
C LEU A 2 11.87 -27.98 -17.52
N SER A 3 10.79 -28.35 -16.83
CA SER A 3 10.80 -28.98 -15.52
C SER A 3 10.83 -30.49 -15.72
N GLN A 4 11.73 -31.23 -15.06
CA GLN A 4 11.60 -32.63 -14.63
C GLN A 4 13.00 -33.20 -14.40
N LEU A 5 13.21 -33.82 -13.23
CA LEU A 5 14.01 -35.04 -13.03
C LEU A 5 14.19 -35.27 -11.52
N TRP A 6 13.17 -35.85 -10.87
CA TRP A 6 13.31 -36.56 -9.60
C TRP A 6 12.41 -37.79 -9.63
N SER A 7 12.99 -38.95 -9.93
CA SER A 7 12.44 -40.27 -9.60
C SER A 7 13.51 -41.32 -9.85
N SER A 8 13.97 -41.97 -8.78
CA SER A 8 14.10 -43.43 -8.69
C SER A 8 15.05 -43.82 -7.55
N TYR A 9 14.53 -44.38 -6.46
CA TYR A 9 15.28 -45.34 -5.64
C TYR A 9 14.39 -46.56 -5.36
N ARG A 10 14.83 -47.69 -5.92
CA ARG A 10 14.23 -49.03 -5.79
C ARG A 10 14.58 -49.64 -4.44
N ALA A 11 13.59 -50.31 -3.85
CA ALA A 11 13.75 -51.23 -2.74
C ALA A 11 14.39 -52.56 -3.20
N LEU A 12 15.16 -53.21 -2.32
CA LEU A 12 15.56 -54.62 -2.45
C LEU A 12 15.19 -55.41 -1.17
N PRO A 13 14.73 -56.67 -1.30
CA PRO A 13 14.22 -57.46 -0.19
C PRO A 13 15.26 -58.42 0.43
N ARG A 14 14.75 -59.14 1.44
CA ARG A 14 15.38 -59.78 2.60
C ARG A 14 15.85 -61.23 2.33
N ASN A 15 16.82 -61.66 3.14
CA ASN A 15 17.46 -62.98 3.28
C ASN A 15 16.58 -64.22 3.15
N GLU A 16 17.21 -65.32 2.72
CA GLU A 16 16.68 -66.67 2.88
C GLU A 16 17.82 -67.72 3.00
N LEU A 17 17.63 -68.73 3.90
CA LEU A 17 18.07 -70.14 3.79
C LEU A 17 19.51 -70.52 4.24
N TRP A 18 19.83 -71.54 5.07
CA TRP A 18 19.13 -72.65 5.76
C TRP A 18 19.97 -73.13 6.98
N ASP A 19 19.32 -73.88 7.86
CA ASP A 19 19.81 -74.55 9.07
C ASP A 19 19.78 -76.09 8.88
N LYS A 20 20.41 -76.86 9.80
CA LYS A 20 20.26 -78.33 10.07
C LYS A 20 21.15 -79.33 9.29
N ASP A 21 21.69 -80.44 9.81
CA ASP A 21 21.68 -81.16 11.11
C ASP A 21 22.85 -82.19 11.12
N GLY A 22 23.35 -82.60 12.30
CA GLY A 22 23.83 -83.98 12.53
C GLY A 22 25.22 -84.19 13.16
N GLY A 23 25.27 -84.81 14.37
CA GLY A 23 26.40 -85.69 14.77
C GLY A 23 27.03 -85.54 16.18
N ILE A 24 26.36 -86.10 17.21
CA ILE A 24 26.84 -87.05 18.25
C ILE A 24 28.09 -86.75 19.15
N GLU A 25 27.84 -86.96 20.46
CA GLU A 25 28.72 -87.34 21.60
C GLU A 25 29.46 -86.30 22.48
N ALA A 26 29.45 -86.61 23.79
CA ALA A 26 29.77 -85.76 24.94
C ALA A 26 31.00 -86.32 25.74
N PRO A 27 31.45 -85.71 26.86
CA PRO A 27 32.79 -85.10 27.05
C PRO A 27 33.68 -85.94 28.05
N PRO A 28 34.90 -85.55 28.53
CA PRO A 28 35.11 -84.39 29.41
C PRO A 28 36.50 -83.68 29.45
N PHE A 29 36.45 -82.41 29.89
CA PHE A 29 37.37 -81.64 30.76
C PHE A 29 38.81 -81.20 30.35
N THR A 30 38.97 -79.86 30.40
CA THR A 30 40.16 -79.00 30.60
C THR A 30 41.15 -78.87 29.44
N SER A 31 41.65 -77.69 29.02
CA SER A 31 42.11 -76.51 29.79
C SER A 31 42.24 -75.21 28.95
N SER A 32 41.88 -74.06 29.56
CA SER A 32 42.42 -72.68 29.41
C SER A 32 42.30 -71.88 28.08
N PRO A 33 42.30 -70.52 28.16
CA PRO A 33 41.39 -69.67 27.40
C PRO A 33 41.96 -69.10 26.09
N SER A 34 41.11 -69.01 25.07
CA SER A 34 41.39 -68.28 23.83
C SER A 34 40.69 -66.92 23.79
N PHE A 35 41.46 -65.94 23.33
CA PHE A 35 41.23 -64.51 23.33
C PHE A 35 40.13 -64.11 22.34
N THR A 36 39.00 -63.54 22.80
CA THR A 36 38.00 -62.90 21.94
C THR A 36 38.11 -61.37 22.03
N ARG A 37 38.60 -60.74 20.96
CA ARG A 37 38.55 -59.28 20.80
C ARG A 37 37.10 -58.86 20.56
N ARG A 38 36.50 -58.15 21.54
CA ARG A 38 35.29 -57.36 21.32
C ARG A 38 35.63 -56.13 20.49
N CYS A 39 35.05 -56.00 19.30
CA CYS A 39 35.01 -54.74 18.56
C CYS A 39 34.01 -53.81 19.24
N LEU A 40 34.49 -52.96 20.16
CA LEU A 40 33.72 -51.85 20.71
C LEU A 40 33.76 -50.70 19.68
N THR A 41 32.62 -50.34 19.10
CA THR A 41 32.45 -49.06 18.40
C THR A 41 32.55 -47.95 19.44
N ARG A 42 33.77 -47.48 19.67
CA ARG A 42 34.05 -46.35 20.57
C ARG A 42 33.55 -45.08 19.88
N PHE A 43 32.34 -44.64 20.21
CA PHE A 43 31.94 -43.25 19.94
C PHE A 43 32.97 -42.36 20.65
N SER A 44 33.87 -41.76 19.89
CA SER A 44 34.82 -40.81 20.44
C SER A 44 34.03 -39.59 20.92
N PRO A 45 34.12 -39.21 22.21
CA PRO A 45 33.59 -37.93 22.63
C PRO A 45 34.27 -36.85 21.79
N TRP A 46 33.48 -35.88 21.35
CA TRP A 46 34.01 -34.78 20.55
C TRP A 46 35.16 -34.11 21.30
N PRO A 47 36.26 -33.75 20.60
CA PRO A 47 37.32 -32.96 21.20
C PRO A 47 36.73 -31.72 21.86
N ARG A 48 37.25 -31.34 23.04
CA ARG A 48 36.78 -30.15 23.78
C ARG A 48 36.79 -28.90 22.89
N SER A 49 37.74 -28.80 21.98
CA SER A 49 37.82 -27.73 20.96
C SER A 49 36.61 -27.71 20.02
N THR A 50 36.13 -28.87 19.58
CA THR A 50 34.95 -28.99 18.72
C THR A 50 33.67 -28.58 19.46
N ILE A 51 33.56 -28.93 20.75
CA ILE A 51 32.43 -28.51 21.59
C ILE A 51 32.44 -26.99 21.79
N VAL A 52 33.59 -26.41 22.08
CA VAL A 52 33.74 -24.94 22.25
C VAL A 52 33.46 -24.19 20.95
N LEU A 53 33.97 -24.68 19.82
CA LEU A 53 33.72 -24.07 18.50
C LEU A 53 32.25 -24.14 18.11
N THR A 54 31.60 -25.29 18.31
CA THR A 54 30.18 -25.43 17.95
C THR A 54 29.27 -24.61 18.86
N THR A 55 29.50 -24.60 20.17
CA THR A 55 28.75 -23.75 21.10
C THR A 55 28.94 -22.26 20.80
N SER A 56 30.17 -21.81 20.51
CA SER A 56 30.45 -20.43 20.10
C SER A 56 29.74 -20.04 18.80
N ASN A 57 29.77 -20.91 17.78
CA ASN A 57 29.06 -20.67 16.52
C ASN A 57 27.54 -20.63 16.73
N ILE A 58 26.98 -21.52 17.57
CA ILE A 58 25.54 -21.51 17.89
C ILE A 58 25.15 -20.21 18.60
N VAL A 59 25.92 -19.77 19.59
CA VAL A 59 25.68 -18.50 20.30
C VAL A 59 25.77 -17.32 19.32
N THR A 60 26.76 -17.32 18.43
CA THR A 60 26.92 -16.28 17.41
C THR A 60 25.74 -16.25 16.45
N VAL A 61 25.26 -17.41 15.97
CA VAL A 61 24.08 -17.50 15.11
C VAL A 61 22.82 -17.03 15.83
N ILE A 62 22.62 -17.42 17.10
CA ILE A 62 21.49 -16.95 17.90
C ILE A 62 21.54 -15.44 18.09
N PHE A 63 22.71 -14.87 18.37
CA PHE A 63 22.92 -13.44 18.50
C PHE A 63 22.64 -12.69 17.19
N LEU A 64 23.16 -13.19 16.06
CA LEU A 64 22.89 -12.62 14.73
C LEU A 64 21.40 -12.69 14.36
N VAL A 65 20.72 -13.81 14.63
CA VAL A 65 19.27 -13.95 14.41
C VAL A 65 18.48 -13.00 15.32
N SER A 66 18.94 -12.77 16.55
CA SER A 66 18.31 -11.83 17.48
C SER A 66 18.49 -10.38 17.03
N LEU A 67 19.66 -10.02 16.49
CA LEU A 67 19.88 -8.71 15.87
C LEU A 67 19.02 -8.50 14.62
N LEU A 68 18.88 -9.54 13.78
CA LEU A 68 18.01 -9.49 12.60
C LEU A 68 16.53 -9.37 12.96
N LYS A 69 16.10 -9.98 14.07
CA LYS A 69 14.74 -9.81 14.62
C LYS A 69 14.53 -8.48 15.34
N SER A 70 15.60 -7.88 15.86
CA SER A 70 15.57 -6.57 16.53
C SER A 70 15.58 -5.42 15.53
N GLY A 71 15.97 -5.66 14.28
CA GLY A 71 15.77 -4.71 13.19
C GLY A 71 14.29 -4.66 12.84
N SER A 72 13.62 -3.56 13.17
CA SER A 72 12.28 -3.26 12.65
C SER A 72 12.36 -3.18 11.13
N THR A 73 11.82 -4.18 10.43
CA THR A 73 11.66 -4.08 8.98
C THR A 73 10.67 -2.96 8.69
N PRO A 74 11.04 -1.95 7.88
CA PRO A 74 10.14 -0.84 7.59
C PRO A 74 8.85 -1.35 6.94
N SER A 75 7.74 -0.73 7.30
CA SER A 75 6.44 -1.10 6.73
C SER A 75 6.40 -0.78 5.23
N PRO A 76 5.53 -1.44 4.43
CA PRO A 76 5.36 -1.09 3.03
C PRO A 76 5.05 0.40 2.81
N ALA A 77 4.27 1.01 3.72
CA ALA A 77 3.95 2.44 3.68
C ALA A 77 5.20 3.31 3.87
N GLU A 78 6.08 2.97 4.81
CA GLU A 78 7.32 3.71 5.04
C GLU A 78 8.29 3.65 3.85
N ILE A 79 8.25 2.57 3.06
CA ILE A 79 9.13 2.39 1.91
C ILE A 79 8.67 3.22 0.70
N ILE A 80 7.36 3.37 0.51
CA ILE A 80 6.77 3.92 -0.72
C ILE A 80 6.21 5.33 -0.56
N SER A 81 6.08 5.84 0.66
CA SER A 81 5.50 7.14 0.96
C SER A 81 6.58 8.20 1.24
N THR A 82 6.20 9.46 1.12
CA THR A 82 7.01 10.58 1.63
C THR A 82 7.04 10.54 3.18
N PRO A 83 8.14 10.98 3.83
CA PRO A 83 8.20 11.05 5.29
C PRO A 83 6.99 11.80 5.88
N SER A 84 6.31 11.17 6.83
CA SER A 84 5.16 11.77 7.50
C SER A 84 5.00 11.21 8.92
N PRO A 85 4.63 12.04 9.90
CA PRO A 85 4.28 11.56 11.24
C PRO A 85 3.06 10.63 11.24
N ALA A 86 2.16 10.76 10.26
CA ALA A 86 0.93 9.99 10.21
C ALA A 86 1.11 8.59 9.58
N LEU A 87 2.34 8.16 9.29
CA LEU A 87 2.61 6.81 8.79
C LEU A 87 2.26 5.71 9.81
N ASP A 88 2.30 6.01 11.10
CA ASP A 88 1.91 5.08 12.17
C ASP A 88 0.41 4.75 12.19
N ALA A 89 -0.42 5.66 11.65
CA ALA A 89 -1.86 5.50 11.51
C ALA A 89 -2.26 4.74 10.24
N VAL A 90 -1.33 4.53 9.28
CA VAL A 90 -1.63 3.89 8.00
C VAL A 90 -1.92 2.39 8.21
N GLN A 91 -3.15 2.00 7.91
CA GLN A 91 -3.62 0.61 7.95
C GLN A 91 -4.28 0.25 6.62
N TYR A 92 -4.05 -0.98 6.16
CA TYR A 92 -4.62 -1.47 4.90
C TYR A 92 -5.85 -2.34 5.17
N LEU A 93 -6.98 -1.92 4.62
CA LEU A 93 -8.22 -2.70 4.65
C LEU A 93 -8.20 -3.79 3.56
N SER A 94 -9.09 -4.76 3.69
CA SER A 94 -9.30 -5.76 2.63
C SER A 94 -9.88 -5.10 1.37
N PRO A 95 -9.59 -5.60 0.16
CA PRO A 95 -10.14 -5.03 -1.06
C PRO A 95 -11.67 -5.08 -1.07
N GLU A 96 -12.31 -3.94 -1.29
CA GLU A 96 -13.75 -3.78 -1.43
C GLU A 96 -14.07 -3.02 -2.72
N HIS A 97 -15.28 -3.24 -3.25
CA HIS A 97 -15.75 -2.47 -4.41
C HIS A 97 -16.18 -1.08 -3.96
N TYR A 98 -15.88 -0.08 -4.78
CA TYR A 98 -16.47 1.24 -4.57
C TYR A 98 -17.98 1.22 -4.81
N ASP A 99 -18.68 1.83 -3.87
CA ASP A 99 -20.11 2.14 -3.93
C ASP A 99 -20.35 3.36 -4.84
N ALA A 100 -20.06 3.13 -6.12
CA ALA A 100 -19.89 4.14 -7.15
C ALA A 100 -20.95 4.09 -8.24
N ALA A 101 -22.08 3.40 -8.05
CA ALA A 101 -23.04 3.28 -9.14
C ALA A 101 -23.57 4.66 -9.56
N PHE A 102 -23.82 4.83 -10.86
CA PHE A 102 -24.07 6.15 -11.44
C PHE A 102 -25.23 6.90 -10.79
N ARG A 103 -26.26 6.19 -10.29
CA ARG A 103 -27.44 6.76 -9.60
C ARG A 103 -27.46 6.51 -8.08
N GLN A 104 -26.39 5.97 -7.51
CA GLN A 104 -26.30 5.68 -6.08
C GLN A 104 -26.15 6.98 -5.27
N THR A 105 -26.87 7.04 -4.16
CA THR A 105 -26.76 8.12 -3.16
C THR A 105 -26.11 7.58 -1.90
N ASN A 106 -25.48 8.47 -1.12
CA ASN A 106 -24.83 8.13 0.14
C ASN A 106 -24.70 9.38 1.03
N ARG A 107 -23.90 9.29 2.09
CA ARG A 107 -23.66 10.38 3.05
C ARG A 107 -23.08 11.65 2.41
N TRP A 108 -22.26 11.53 1.37
CA TRP A 108 -21.58 12.64 0.69
C TRP A 108 -22.23 13.03 -0.65
N ARG A 109 -23.28 12.31 -1.04
CA ARG A 109 -23.94 12.46 -2.33
C ARG A 109 -25.46 12.29 -2.20
N GLY A 110 -26.18 13.40 -2.38
CA GLY A 110 -27.64 13.40 -2.40
C GLY A 110 -28.22 12.92 -3.73
N PRO A 111 -29.55 12.77 -3.81
CA PRO A 111 -30.24 12.61 -5.08
C PRO A 111 -29.90 13.74 -6.06
N PRO A 112 -29.92 13.46 -7.37
CA PRO A 112 -29.61 14.44 -8.39
C PRO A 112 -30.40 15.74 -8.28
N GLY A 113 -29.69 16.87 -8.31
CA GLY A 113 -30.29 18.20 -8.25
C GLY A 113 -30.83 18.57 -6.86
N THR A 114 -30.51 17.79 -5.83
CA THR A 114 -30.86 18.11 -4.44
C THR A 114 -29.64 18.57 -3.68
N HIS A 115 -29.77 19.68 -2.97
CA HIS A 115 -28.79 20.15 -2.00
C HIS A 115 -29.24 19.74 -0.60
N SER A 116 -28.32 19.24 0.22
CA SER A 116 -28.59 18.81 1.59
C SER A 116 -27.52 19.32 2.53
N ASN A 117 -27.94 19.96 3.63
CA ASN A 117 -27.03 20.38 4.69
C ASN A 117 -26.25 19.19 5.28
N ASP A 118 -26.85 17.99 5.32
CA ASP A 118 -26.18 16.80 5.83
C ASP A 118 -25.00 16.40 4.95
N VAL A 119 -25.12 16.60 3.63
CA VAL A 119 -24.03 16.37 2.68
C VAL A 119 -22.94 17.40 2.90
N ASP A 120 -23.29 18.68 3.04
CA ASP A 120 -22.30 19.75 3.25
C ASP A 120 -21.56 19.58 4.58
N ILE A 121 -22.24 19.14 5.64
CA ILE A 121 -21.62 18.77 6.92
C ILE A 121 -20.69 17.57 6.74
N ALA A 122 -21.13 16.53 6.03
CA ALA A 122 -20.31 15.33 5.81
C ALA A 122 -19.04 15.63 5.00
N TRP A 123 -19.09 16.57 4.05
CA TRP A 123 -17.91 17.09 3.37
C TRP A 123 -17.02 17.88 4.32
N TYR A 124 -17.58 18.85 5.05
CA TYR A 124 -16.84 19.67 6.01
C TYR A 124 -16.03 18.82 6.99
N GLU A 125 -16.63 17.76 7.55
CA GLU A 125 -15.96 16.85 8.50
C GLU A 125 -14.65 16.24 7.97
N ILE A 126 -14.57 15.97 6.66
CA ILE A 126 -13.44 15.26 6.04
C ILE A 126 -12.47 16.19 5.31
N GLU A 127 -12.75 17.49 5.21
CA GLU A 127 -11.80 18.49 4.69
C GLU A 127 -11.34 19.43 5.82
N LEU A 128 -12.12 20.47 6.12
CA LEU A 128 -11.75 21.50 7.08
C LEU A 128 -11.91 21.04 8.53
N GLY A 129 -12.85 20.13 8.79
CA GLY A 129 -13.08 19.51 10.10
C GLY A 129 -11.95 18.60 10.55
N ALA A 130 -11.11 18.11 9.64
CA ALA A 130 -9.93 17.32 9.96
C ALA A 130 -8.84 18.13 10.68
N GLY A 131 -8.81 19.45 10.46
CA GLY A 131 -7.87 20.37 11.10
C GLY A 131 -6.43 20.23 10.63
N GLY A 132 -5.52 20.85 11.38
CA GLY A 132 -4.09 20.80 11.15
C GLY A 132 -3.36 19.84 12.10
N ILE A 133 -2.13 19.52 11.74
CA ILE A 133 -1.19 18.75 12.56
C ILE A 133 0.01 19.62 12.94
N ARG A 134 0.79 19.14 13.91
CA ARG A 134 2.03 19.77 14.36
C ARG A 134 3.21 18.91 13.95
N LEU A 135 4.23 19.54 13.37
CA LEU A 135 5.50 18.90 13.03
C LEU A 135 6.61 19.36 13.97
N THR A 136 7.49 18.43 14.31
CA THR A 136 8.76 18.70 14.97
C THR A 136 9.75 19.32 13.98
N ALA A 137 10.82 19.93 14.50
CA ALA A 137 11.90 20.46 13.65
C ALA A 137 12.60 19.36 12.83
N ASP A 138 12.61 18.12 13.34
CA ASP A 138 13.25 16.99 12.68
C ASP A 138 12.42 16.51 11.49
N GLU A 139 11.10 16.44 11.64
CA GLU A 139 10.17 16.10 10.55
C GLU A 139 10.19 17.16 9.45
N VAL A 140 10.19 18.45 9.80
CA VAL A 140 10.33 19.53 8.80
C VAL A 140 11.63 19.39 7.99
N ARG A 141 12.74 19.03 8.65
CA ARG A 141 14.02 18.79 7.96
C ARG A 141 13.94 17.62 6.98
N GLN A 142 13.19 16.56 7.31
CA GLN A 142 13.01 15.41 6.42
C GLN A 142 12.19 15.75 5.16
N LEU A 143 11.31 16.74 5.24
CA LEU A 143 10.53 17.22 4.09
C LEU A 143 11.34 18.09 3.11
N ASN A 144 12.63 18.35 3.38
CA ASN A 144 13.47 19.26 2.60
C ASN A 144 12.88 20.69 2.46
N VAL A 145 12.08 21.10 3.44
CA VAL A 145 11.47 22.41 3.50
C VAL A 145 12.37 23.34 4.32
N SER A 146 12.69 24.51 3.77
CA SER A 146 13.49 25.52 4.47
C SER A 146 12.62 26.69 4.95
N SER A 147 12.87 27.12 6.18
CA SER A 147 12.34 28.38 6.73
C SER A 147 13.35 29.48 6.42
N THR A 148 12.90 30.58 5.80
CA THR A 148 13.75 31.75 5.50
C THR A 148 13.25 32.98 6.24
N PRO A 149 14.06 34.04 6.42
CA PRO A 149 13.56 35.29 7.01
C PRO A 149 12.42 35.94 6.21
N ALA A 150 12.39 35.75 4.89
CA ALA A 150 11.32 36.27 4.02
C ALA A 150 10.05 35.41 4.08
N HIS A 151 10.22 34.10 4.26
CA HIS A 151 9.14 33.12 4.35
C HIS A 151 9.41 32.20 5.55
N PRO A 152 9.13 32.66 6.78
CA PRO A 152 9.30 31.83 7.95
C PRO A 152 8.16 30.81 8.05
N LEU A 153 8.48 29.59 8.45
CA LEU A 153 7.47 28.57 8.73
C LEU A 153 6.62 28.98 9.93
N HIS A 154 5.31 28.79 9.83
CA HIS A 154 4.35 29.13 10.87
C HIS A 154 4.56 28.22 12.09
N LYS A 155 4.73 28.85 13.25
CA LYS A 155 4.89 28.15 14.52
C LYS A 155 3.58 28.14 15.30
N VAL A 156 3.20 26.96 15.77
CA VAL A 156 2.07 26.81 16.69
C VAL A 156 2.48 27.37 18.06
N PRO A 157 1.59 28.12 18.76
CA PRO A 157 1.88 28.62 20.10
C PRO A 157 2.26 27.52 21.09
N GLU A 158 3.15 27.83 22.05
CA GLU A 158 3.64 26.86 23.04
C GLU A 158 2.51 26.35 23.95
N GLU A 159 1.51 27.19 24.26
CA GLU A 159 0.31 26.78 25.00
C GLU A 159 -0.54 25.74 24.25
N HIS A 160 -0.33 25.59 22.94
CA HIS A 160 -0.96 24.60 22.08
C HIS A 160 0.01 23.48 21.67
N GLY A 161 1.15 23.37 22.35
CA GLY A 161 2.12 22.29 22.23
C GLY A 161 3.30 22.57 21.28
N GLY A 162 3.40 23.78 20.72
CA GLY A 162 4.54 24.18 19.91
C GLY A 162 4.69 23.41 18.60
N GLY A 163 5.81 23.64 17.91
CA GLY A 163 6.14 23.02 16.62
C GLY A 163 5.67 23.83 15.41
N TYR A 164 5.66 23.20 14.25
CA TYR A 164 5.32 23.81 12.98
C TYR A 164 3.95 23.35 12.49
N LEU A 165 3.12 24.28 12.01
CA LEU A 165 1.80 23.95 11.49
C LEU A 165 1.93 23.26 10.12
N ALA A 166 1.22 22.14 9.98
CA ALA A 166 1.02 21.47 8.71
C ALA A 166 -0.40 20.92 8.57
N MET A 167 -0.75 20.47 7.38
CA MET A 167 -1.98 19.74 7.06
C MET A 167 -1.61 18.51 6.24
N LEU A 168 -2.34 17.40 6.38
CA LEU A 168 -2.13 16.23 5.51
C LEU A 168 -2.74 16.49 4.13
N GLU A 169 -2.04 16.11 3.07
CA GLU A 169 -2.45 16.35 1.68
C GLU A 169 -3.81 15.74 1.32
N VAL A 170 -4.18 14.60 1.88
CA VAL A 170 -5.53 14.03 1.70
C VAL A 170 -6.64 15.04 2.03
N PHE A 171 -6.50 15.81 3.10
CA PHE A 171 -7.52 16.78 3.52
C PHE A 171 -7.48 18.05 2.68
N HIS A 172 -6.30 18.47 2.23
CA HIS A 172 -6.16 19.55 1.25
C HIS A 172 -6.80 19.20 -0.11
N LEU A 173 -6.56 17.98 -0.61
CA LEU A 173 -7.16 17.50 -1.86
C LEU A 173 -8.68 17.35 -1.74
N LEU A 174 -9.19 16.86 -0.60
CA LEU A 174 -10.62 16.84 -0.31
C LEU A 174 -11.21 18.25 -0.24
N HIS A 175 -10.46 19.21 0.31
CA HIS A 175 -10.87 20.61 0.35
C HIS A 175 -10.99 21.25 -1.03
N CYS A 176 -9.98 21.02 -1.87
CA CYS A 176 -9.99 21.44 -3.27
C CYS A 176 -11.17 20.80 -4.02
N LEU A 177 -11.41 19.51 -3.81
CA LEU A 177 -12.50 18.79 -4.45
C LEU A 177 -13.87 19.31 -4.00
N ASN A 178 -14.08 19.60 -2.72
CA ASN A 178 -15.32 20.18 -2.23
C ASN A 178 -15.53 21.59 -2.80
N SER A 179 -14.47 22.39 -2.89
CA SER A 179 -14.50 23.71 -3.52
C SER A 179 -14.89 23.64 -4.99
N LEU A 180 -14.37 22.65 -5.73
CA LEU A 180 -14.78 22.36 -7.10
C LEU A 180 -16.25 21.92 -7.16
N ARG A 181 -16.67 21.00 -6.29
CA ARG A 181 -18.08 20.56 -6.19
C ARG A 181 -19.02 21.75 -6.04
N MET A 182 -18.70 22.69 -5.14
CA MET A 182 -19.49 23.90 -4.91
C MET A 182 -19.41 24.91 -6.08
N GLY A 183 -18.29 24.96 -6.80
CA GLY A 183 -18.01 25.94 -7.85
C GLY A 183 -18.39 25.53 -9.29
N LEU A 184 -18.57 24.24 -9.57
CA LEU A 184 -18.82 23.72 -10.93
C LEU A 184 -20.12 24.25 -11.57
N PHE A 185 -21.06 24.74 -10.75
CA PHE A 185 -22.30 25.38 -11.21
C PHE A 185 -22.03 26.57 -12.16
N TYR A 186 -20.98 27.36 -11.93
CA TYR A 186 -20.75 28.62 -12.67
C TYR A 186 -20.33 28.43 -14.13
N ASN A 187 -19.79 27.27 -14.49
CA ASN A 187 -19.28 27.01 -15.83
C ASN A 187 -20.22 26.13 -16.68
N TYR A 188 -21.34 25.68 -16.10
CA TYR A 188 -22.24 24.74 -16.74
C TYR A 188 -22.74 25.23 -18.11
N GLU A 189 -23.28 26.46 -18.19
CA GLU A 189 -23.85 27.00 -19.44
C GLU A 189 -22.84 27.02 -20.59
N HIS A 190 -21.54 27.14 -20.30
CA HIS A 190 -20.49 27.15 -21.31
C HIS A 190 -20.07 25.75 -21.76
N TYR A 191 -19.92 24.80 -20.82
CA TYR A 191 -19.38 23.47 -21.12
C TYR A 191 -20.44 22.41 -21.41
N LYS A 192 -21.74 22.66 -21.17
CA LYS A 192 -22.81 21.66 -21.37
C LYS A 192 -22.92 21.10 -22.79
N PHE A 193 -22.32 21.75 -23.77
CA PHE A 193 -22.31 21.32 -25.18
C PHE A 193 -20.97 20.69 -25.63
N LEU A 194 -19.96 20.66 -24.77
CA LEU A 194 -18.61 20.15 -25.09
C LEU A 194 -18.41 18.69 -24.67
N ASP A 195 -19.33 18.12 -23.90
CA ASP A 195 -19.34 16.70 -23.57
C ASP A 195 -20.18 15.95 -24.60
N GLU A 196 -19.51 15.36 -25.59
CA GLU A 196 -20.15 14.64 -26.69
C GLU A 196 -20.87 13.39 -26.16
N GLY A 197 -22.18 13.28 -26.42
CA GLY A 197 -22.97 12.07 -26.12
C GLY A 197 -23.67 12.04 -24.76
N VAL A 198 -23.64 13.12 -23.98
CA VAL A 198 -24.36 13.18 -22.69
C VAL A 198 -25.65 14.00 -22.80
N PRO A 199 -26.83 13.41 -22.52
CA PRO A 199 -28.08 14.18 -22.48
C PRO A 199 -28.04 15.32 -21.46
N GLU A 200 -28.60 16.48 -21.82
CA GLU A 200 -28.56 17.73 -21.01
C GLU A 200 -29.04 17.52 -19.56
N GLU A 201 -30.02 16.63 -19.36
CA GLU A 201 -30.56 16.26 -18.03
C GLU A 201 -29.53 15.60 -17.10
N ASN A 202 -28.50 14.94 -17.64
CA ASN A 202 -27.53 14.19 -16.86
C ASN A 202 -26.33 15.06 -16.41
N ILE A 203 -25.98 16.10 -17.18
CA ILE A 203 -24.72 16.85 -16.98
C ILE A 203 -24.67 17.58 -15.63
N ILE A 204 -25.71 18.34 -15.27
CA ILE A 204 -25.69 19.15 -14.02
C ILE A 204 -25.85 18.26 -12.79
N THR A 205 -26.86 17.40 -12.80
CA THR A 205 -27.40 16.82 -11.57
C THR A 205 -26.82 15.46 -11.24
N HIS A 206 -26.31 14.72 -12.23
CA HIS A 206 -25.85 13.34 -12.03
C HIS A 206 -24.34 13.20 -12.19
N PHE A 207 -23.75 13.80 -13.23
CA PHE A 207 -22.33 13.62 -13.54
C PHE A 207 -21.42 14.32 -12.53
N VAL A 208 -21.69 15.57 -12.16
CA VAL A 208 -20.81 16.32 -11.25
C VAL A 208 -20.72 15.66 -9.88
N ASP A 209 -21.84 15.31 -9.27
CA ASP A 209 -21.86 14.68 -7.95
C ASP A 209 -21.30 13.26 -7.97
N HIS A 210 -21.56 12.48 -9.04
CA HIS A 210 -20.98 11.16 -9.22
C HIS A 210 -19.46 11.22 -9.33
N CYS A 211 -18.94 12.10 -10.20
CA CYS A 211 -17.51 12.27 -10.44
C CYS A 211 -16.82 12.82 -9.19
N ALA A 212 -17.41 13.80 -8.51
CA ALA A 212 -16.87 14.33 -7.27
C ALA A 212 -16.80 13.23 -6.19
N ASP A 213 -17.85 12.43 -6.02
CA ASP A 213 -17.85 11.33 -5.05
C ASP A 213 -16.85 10.22 -5.42
N MET A 214 -16.70 9.92 -6.71
CA MET A 214 -15.69 8.98 -7.22
C MET A 214 -14.27 9.43 -6.91
N ILE A 215 -13.96 10.71 -7.14
CA ILE A 215 -12.65 11.27 -6.82
C ILE A 215 -12.47 11.29 -5.30
N ARG A 216 -13.49 11.64 -4.51
CA ARG A 216 -13.44 11.58 -3.04
C ARG A 216 -13.07 10.18 -2.55
N MET A 217 -13.74 9.14 -3.05
CA MET A 217 -13.42 7.75 -2.72
C MET A 217 -11.99 7.40 -3.06
N SER A 218 -11.51 7.80 -4.24
CA SER A 218 -10.12 7.58 -4.67
C SER A 218 -9.12 8.28 -3.73
N LEU A 219 -9.37 9.55 -3.38
CA LEU A 219 -8.53 10.32 -2.47
C LEU A 219 -8.51 9.73 -1.06
N MET A 220 -9.64 9.25 -0.56
CA MET A 220 -9.72 8.58 0.74
C MET A 220 -9.09 7.18 0.72
N CYS A 221 -9.14 6.47 -0.41
CA CYS A 221 -8.49 5.18 -0.56
C CYS A 221 -6.96 5.31 -0.66
N SER A 222 -6.46 6.33 -1.35
CA SER A 222 -5.01 6.57 -1.42
C SER A 222 -4.48 7.26 -0.16
N ALA A 223 -5.29 8.12 0.45
CA ALA A 223 -5.04 8.88 1.68
C ALA A 223 -3.60 9.37 1.79
N ASP A 224 -3.21 10.33 0.94
CA ASP A 224 -1.86 10.88 0.99
C ASP A 224 -1.62 11.59 2.33
N VAL A 225 -0.78 10.98 3.16
CA VAL A 225 -0.39 11.49 4.48
C VAL A 225 0.80 12.45 4.42
N THR A 226 1.23 12.88 3.24
CA THR A 226 2.28 13.89 3.10
C THR A 226 1.89 15.19 3.81
N PRO A 227 2.75 15.78 4.67
CA PRO A 227 2.47 17.06 5.31
C PRO A 227 2.73 18.25 4.37
N ALA A 228 1.72 19.08 4.16
CA ALA A 228 1.83 20.42 3.61
C ALA A 228 2.06 21.44 4.74
N VAL A 229 3.20 22.13 4.72
CA VAL A 229 3.59 23.10 5.75
C VAL A 229 2.98 24.48 5.51
N PHE A 230 2.94 25.32 6.55
CA PHE A 230 2.45 26.69 6.47
C PHE A 230 3.56 27.72 6.73
N TYR A 231 3.42 28.90 6.14
CA TYR A 231 4.33 30.04 6.24
C TYR A 231 3.61 31.31 6.67
N ASP A 232 4.30 32.18 7.40
CA ASP A 232 3.76 33.49 7.75
C ASP A 232 4.00 34.50 6.60
N PRO A 233 2.94 35.10 6.04
CA PRO A 233 3.06 36.08 4.96
C PRO A 233 3.42 37.45 5.54
N LEU A 234 4.68 37.63 5.91
CA LEU A 234 5.18 38.87 6.54
C LEU A 234 4.96 40.14 5.69
N GLU A 235 4.76 39.98 4.39
CA GLU A 235 4.49 41.06 3.44
C GLU A 235 3.07 41.64 3.55
N ASP A 236 2.10 40.90 4.11
CA ASP A 236 0.71 41.38 4.32
C ASP A 236 0.30 41.29 5.80
N PRO A 237 0.64 42.30 6.61
CA PRO A 237 0.38 42.29 8.05
C PRO A 237 -1.11 42.37 8.42
N ARG A 238 -2.01 42.57 7.45
CA ARG A 238 -3.47 42.55 7.67
C ARG A 238 -4.02 41.13 7.67
N ARG A 239 -3.26 40.18 7.12
CA ARG A 239 -3.67 38.79 7.05
C ARG A 239 -3.42 38.13 8.41
N ARG A 240 -4.47 37.53 8.97
CA ARG A 240 -4.39 36.79 10.23
C ARG A 240 -3.80 35.39 10.05
N ASP A 241 -4.20 34.71 8.98
CA ASP A 241 -3.96 33.27 8.82
C ASP A 241 -2.70 33.01 7.98
N ALA A 242 -1.90 32.02 8.42
CA ALA A 242 -0.75 31.54 7.68
C ALA A 242 -1.14 31.02 6.28
N LEU A 243 -0.16 30.97 5.38
CA LEU A 243 -0.33 30.46 4.02
C LEU A 243 0.25 29.06 3.88
N PRO A 244 -0.52 28.11 3.36
CA PRO A 244 0.01 26.79 3.04
C PRO A 244 0.97 26.84 1.86
N ASN A 245 1.99 25.99 1.90
CA ASN A 245 2.82 25.68 0.75
C ASN A 245 2.41 24.34 0.15
N TRP A 246 1.70 24.42 -0.97
CA TRP A 246 1.24 23.26 -1.73
C TRP A 246 2.30 22.66 -2.64
N SER A 247 3.50 23.26 -2.72
CA SER A 247 4.66 22.62 -3.34
C SER A 247 5.34 21.69 -2.34
N SER A 248 4.58 20.75 -1.77
CA SER A 248 5.06 19.76 -0.81
C SER A 248 5.80 18.63 -1.53
N LEU A 249 6.65 17.91 -0.80
CA LEU A 249 7.40 16.78 -1.34
C LEU A 249 6.44 15.61 -1.53
N HIS A 250 6.42 14.93 -2.68
CA HIS A 250 5.57 13.75 -2.90
C HIS A 250 6.34 12.59 -3.52
N THR A 251 5.91 11.37 -3.19
CA THR A 251 6.34 10.15 -3.87
C THR A 251 5.32 9.78 -4.95
N CYS A 252 5.63 10.07 -6.20
CA CYS A 252 4.74 9.82 -7.33
C CYS A 252 5.07 8.53 -8.07
N ARG A 253 4.04 7.88 -8.62
CA ARG A 253 4.22 6.86 -9.66
C ARG A 253 4.66 7.55 -10.95
N ASN A 254 5.48 6.87 -11.77
CA ASN A 254 5.88 7.40 -13.07
C ASN A 254 4.68 7.41 -14.02
N PHE A 255 4.03 8.57 -14.14
CA PHE A 255 2.85 8.77 -14.99
C PHE A 255 3.15 8.49 -16.46
N ASP A 256 4.28 8.96 -16.98
CA ASP A 256 4.64 8.79 -18.40
C ASP A 256 4.82 7.32 -18.76
N ALA A 257 5.43 6.53 -17.88
CA ALA A 257 5.56 5.09 -18.09
C ALA A 257 4.19 4.39 -18.12
N ILE A 258 3.27 4.78 -17.23
CA ILE A 258 1.90 4.24 -17.21
C ILE A 258 1.14 4.67 -18.48
N LEU A 259 1.28 5.92 -18.88
CA LEU A 259 0.66 6.49 -20.07
C LEU A 259 1.14 5.79 -21.35
N GLU A 260 2.45 5.58 -21.47
CA GLU A 260 3.06 4.88 -22.60
C GLU A 260 2.59 3.41 -22.66
N TRP A 261 2.56 2.73 -21.51
CA TRP A 261 2.04 1.37 -21.41
C TRP A 261 0.58 1.28 -21.87
N ASN A 262 -0.26 2.26 -21.51
CA ASN A 262 -1.67 2.29 -21.91
C ASN A 262 -1.86 2.62 -23.40
N LYS A 263 -1.06 3.54 -23.95
CA LYS A 263 -1.18 3.99 -25.35
C LYS A 263 -0.63 2.96 -26.34
N ASN A 264 0.56 2.44 -26.07
CA ASN A 264 1.35 1.68 -27.05
C ASN A 264 1.66 0.24 -26.60
N GLY A 265 1.16 -0.18 -25.43
CA GLY A 265 1.32 -1.54 -24.95
C GLY A 265 0.48 -2.57 -25.71
N PRO A 266 0.78 -3.87 -25.53
CA PRO A 266 0.12 -4.97 -26.26
C PRO A 266 -1.37 -5.16 -25.91
N ARG A 267 -1.90 -4.38 -24.96
CA ARG A 267 -3.30 -4.42 -24.51
C ARG A 267 -4.05 -3.12 -24.83
N SER A 268 -3.45 -2.19 -25.59
CA SER A 268 -4.11 -0.93 -25.90
C SER A 268 -5.26 -1.15 -26.87
N VAL A 269 -6.40 -0.51 -26.58
CA VAL A 269 -7.59 -0.47 -27.43
C VAL A 269 -7.96 0.99 -27.58
N ARG A 270 -8.12 1.48 -28.81
CA ARG A 270 -8.61 2.84 -29.04
C ARG A 270 -10.13 2.83 -28.86
N TRP A 271 -10.72 3.91 -28.36
CA TRP A 271 -12.16 4.00 -28.13
C TRP A 271 -12.99 3.69 -29.40
N ARG A 272 -12.54 4.18 -30.57
CA ARG A 272 -13.12 3.85 -31.89
C ARG A 272 -13.05 2.37 -32.27
N ASP A 273 -12.12 1.62 -31.70
CA ASP A 273 -11.90 0.19 -31.98
C ASP A 273 -12.54 -0.70 -30.89
N ALA A 274 -13.19 -0.12 -29.86
CA ALA A 274 -13.82 -0.86 -28.77
C ALA A 274 -15.08 -1.61 -29.20
N GLY A 275 -15.68 -1.21 -30.32
CA GLY A 275 -16.93 -1.75 -30.83
C GLY A 275 -18.16 -1.23 -30.08
N PRO A 276 -19.36 -1.36 -30.68
CA PRO A 276 -20.60 -0.96 -30.03
C PRO A 276 -20.94 -1.89 -28.85
N ASN A 277 -21.74 -1.40 -27.91
CA ASN A 277 -22.30 -2.27 -26.88
C ASN A 277 -23.32 -3.26 -27.49
N LEU A 278 -23.55 -4.40 -26.82
CA LEU A 278 -24.38 -5.49 -27.35
C LEU A 278 -25.85 -5.11 -27.60
N ALA A 279 -26.34 -4.03 -27.00
CA ALA A 279 -27.71 -3.57 -27.13
C ALA A 279 -27.87 -2.41 -28.13
N TRP A 280 -26.77 -1.87 -28.67
CA TRP A 280 -26.82 -0.79 -29.65
C TRP A 280 -27.30 -1.31 -31.00
N ASP A 281 -28.32 -0.63 -31.54
CA ASP A 281 -28.91 -0.93 -32.84
C ASP A 281 -29.12 0.39 -33.59
N PRO A 282 -28.36 0.65 -34.67
CA PRO A 282 -28.42 1.90 -35.42
C PRO A 282 -29.72 2.07 -36.21
N SER A 283 -30.58 1.05 -36.28
CA SER A 283 -31.87 1.15 -36.97
C SER A 283 -32.92 1.94 -36.19
N PHE A 284 -32.71 2.15 -34.88
CA PHE A 284 -33.65 2.93 -34.08
C PHE A 284 -33.54 4.45 -34.38
N PRO A 285 -34.68 5.17 -34.50
CA PRO A 285 -34.66 6.61 -34.66
C PRO A 285 -33.93 7.31 -33.49
N GLY A 286 -32.93 8.11 -33.81
CA GLY A 286 -32.11 8.83 -32.82
C GLY A 286 -30.97 8.03 -32.21
N ALA A 287 -30.66 6.83 -32.72
CA ALA A 287 -29.47 6.10 -32.33
C ALA A 287 -28.20 6.90 -32.68
N GLU A 288 -27.19 6.83 -31.81
CA GLU A 288 -25.89 7.44 -32.03
C GLU A 288 -25.17 6.78 -33.22
N GLU A 289 -24.49 7.60 -34.02
CA GLU A 289 -23.65 7.09 -35.11
C GLU A 289 -22.44 6.32 -34.55
N PRO A 290 -22.02 5.24 -35.21
CA PRO A 290 -20.81 4.53 -34.81
C PRO A 290 -19.57 5.46 -34.94
N PHE A 291 -18.61 5.28 -34.04
CA PHE A 291 -17.32 5.98 -34.04
C PHE A 291 -16.48 5.78 -35.30
#